data_AF-A0A6P0MM78-F1
#
_entry.id   AF-A0A6P0MM78-F1
#
_cell.length_a   1.000
_cell.length_b   1.000
_cell.length_c   1.000
_cell.angle_alpha   90.00
_cell.angle_beta   90.00
_cell.angle_gamma   90.00
#
_symmetry.space_group_name_H-M   'P 1'
#
loop_
_entity.id
_entity.type
_entity.pdbx_description
1 polymer ?
#
loop_
_entity_poly.entity_id
_entity_poly.type
_entity_poly.pdbx_seq_one_letter_code
_entity_poly.pdbx_strand_id
1 'polypeptide(L)'
;MTTTTTPFDSQRLLKQPEMFQRFDISDRGIPLKDSRLPASADLLVVERGGERRGFLRQEIAYHHVAQGELAGEPYIISFCGVCNSGVGITPVVEGKFYRFSAGGLYNGVVILTDEETGTYWNHMTGEAVYGPMTGTQLDTWGIEMTTVQAAMQAEPNLIILRSHQHRLEVWMMKRLQWLFGKFNFLPPFFVKTMAEVDPRLPEMTMGLGVVVGKEARFYPMSVIGDGITDNWQGQLLNIRIGEIDRVPSAVWGDGTRPLQLFLRWYGFVLTYPNCSLYQ
;
A
#
# COMPACT_ATOMS: atom_id res chain seq x y z
N MET A 1 10.41 -29.41 0.68
CA MET A 1 9.64 -28.74 1.75
C MET A 1 8.37 -28.23 1.10
N THR A 2 7.23 -28.80 1.49
CA THR A 2 5.92 -28.51 0.91
C THR A 2 5.48 -27.11 1.28
N THR A 3 5.38 -26.24 0.27
CA THR A 3 4.86 -24.87 0.35
C THR A 3 3.39 -24.89 0.73
N THR A 4 3.07 -24.65 2.00
CA THR A 4 1.70 -24.43 2.47
C THR A 4 1.38 -22.95 2.34
N THR A 5 0.94 -22.54 1.16
CA THR A 5 0.13 -21.31 1.05
C THR A 5 -1.17 -21.59 1.78
N THR A 6 -1.43 -20.89 2.89
CA THR A 6 -2.72 -21.02 3.59
C THR A 6 -3.83 -20.61 2.62
N PRO A 7 -4.78 -21.51 2.29
CA PRO A 7 -5.87 -21.18 1.39
C PRO A 7 -6.70 -20.01 1.91
N PHE A 8 -7.33 -19.26 1.00
CA PHE A 8 -8.29 -18.23 1.38
C PHE A 8 -9.40 -18.82 2.26
N ASP A 9 -9.74 -18.12 3.34
CA ASP A 9 -10.74 -18.53 4.31
C ASP A 9 -11.81 -17.45 4.43
N SER A 10 -12.95 -17.70 3.80
CA SER A 10 -14.06 -16.75 3.77
C SER A 10 -14.68 -16.47 5.14
N GLN A 11 -14.45 -17.32 6.16
CA GLN A 11 -14.97 -17.07 7.51
C GLN A 11 -14.26 -15.92 8.21
N ARG A 12 -13.03 -15.62 7.81
CA ARG A 12 -12.23 -14.48 8.32
C ARG A 12 -12.40 -13.20 7.49
N LEU A 13 -13.13 -13.26 6.38
CA LEU A 13 -13.43 -12.08 5.57
C LEU A 13 -14.49 -11.22 6.27
N LEU A 14 -14.09 -10.03 6.71
CA LEU A 14 -15.02 -9.01 7.20
C LEU A 14 -15.43 -8.12 6.03
N LYS A 15 -16.66 -8.29 5.52
CA LYS A 15 -17.21 -7.49 4.41
C LYS A 15 -17.82 -6.19 4.90
N GLN A 16 -17.37 -5.06 4.36
CA GLN A 16 -17.84 -3.71 4.68
C GLN A 16 -17.77 -2.78 3.44
N PRO A 17 -18.34 -3.17 2.28
CA PRO A 17 -18.11 -2.52 0.98
C PRO A 17 -18.61 -1.07 0.89
N GLU A 18 -19.50 -0.65 1.79
CA GLU A 18 -20.08 0.70 1.81
C GLU A 18 -19.47 1.61 2.90
N MET A 19 -18.53 1.10 3.70
CA MET A 19 -17.99 1.83 4.84
C MET A 19 -17.11 3.01 4.42
N PHE A 20 -16.40 2.88 3.30
CA PHE A 20 -15.52 3.92 2.79
C PHE A 20 -15.83 4.20 1.32
N GLN A 21 -16.18 5.45 1.03
CA GLN A 21 -16.37 5.88 -0.34
C GLN A 21 -15.02 5.96 -1.06
N ARG A 22 -14.98 5.50 -2.31
CA ARG A 22 -13.85 5.69 -3.20
C ARG A 22 -13.56 7.19 -3.37
N PHE A 23 -12.29 7.56 -3.41
CA PHE A 23 -11.90 8.87 -3.90
C PHE A 23 -11.91 8.87 -5.44
N ASP A 24 -12.98 9.40 -6.02
CA ASP A 24 -13.08 9.67 -7.46
C ASP A 24 -12.24 10.89 -7.84
N ILE A 25 -11.17 10.65 -8.59
CA ILE A 25 -10.21 11.68 -8.96
C ILE A 25 -10.80 12.51 -10.11
N SER A 26 -11.28 13.70 -9.76
CA SER A 26 -11.86 14.67 -10.71
C SER A 26 -11.17 16.04 -10.65
N ASP A 27 -10.33 16.27 -9.63
CA ASP A 27 -9.57 17.52 -9.45
C ASP A 27 -8.36 17.55 -10.38
N ARG A 28 -8.02 18.76 -10.87
CA ARG A 28 -6.77 19.02 -11.59
C ARG A 28 -5.56 19.10 -10.66
N GLY A 29 -5.81 19.32 -9.36
CA GLY A 29 -4.79 19.46 -8.34
C GLY A 29 -4.06 20.80 -8.40
N ILE A 30 -3.13 20.98 -7.48
CA ILE A 30 -2.28 22.19 -7.39
C ILE A 30 -0.81 21.80 -7.20
N PRO A 31 0.15 22.62 -7.68
CA PRO A 31 1.56 22.37 -7.42
C PRO A 31 1.87 22.29 -5.92
N LEU A 32 2.78 21.39 -5.53
CA LEU A 32 3.16 21.15 -4.15
C LEU A 32 3.61 22.43 -3.43
N LYS A 33 4.43 23.26 -4.09
CA LYS A 33 4.88 24.57 -3.57
C LYS A 33 3.74 25.53 -3.18
N ASP A 34 2.57 25.39 -3.83
CA ASP A 34 1.40 26.24 -3.62
C ASP A 34 0.38 25.63 -2.63
N SER A 35 0.57 24.36 -2.26
CA SER A 35 -0.36 23.57 -1.45
C SER A 35 -0.45 23.94 0.03
N ARG A 36 0.57 24.66 0.56
CA ARG A 36 0.71 25.04 1.97
C ARG A 36 0.59 23.87 2.96
N LEU A 37 0.99 22.67 2.54
CA LEU A 37 0.97 21.49 3.40
C LEU A 37 2.10 21.53 4.44
N PRO A 38 1.90 20.97 5.64
CA PRO A 38 2.97 20.84 6.63
C PRO A 38 4.12 20.00 6.06
N ALA A 39 5.36 20.42 6.32
CA ALA A 39 6.57 19.72 5.87
C ALA A 39 6.61 18.24 6.30
N SER A 40 6.06 17.93 7.48
CA SER A 40 5.99 16.58 8.05
C SER A 40 4.81 15.74 7.54
N ALA A 41 3.98 16.25 6.62
CA ALA A 41 2.86 15.48 6.09
C ALA A 41 3.35 14.41 5.12
N ASP A 42 2.77 13.21 5.20
CA ASP A 42 3.14 12.10 4.32
C ASP A 42 2.40 12.18 2.99
N LEU A 43 3.12 11.87 1.92
CA LEU A 43 2.63 11.78 0.55
C LEU A 43 2.75 10.36 0.02
N LEU A 44 1.79 10.00 -0.82
CA LEU A 44 1.91 8.92 -1.79
C LEU A 44 2.12 9.57 -3.15
N VAL A 45 3.22 9.24 -3.83
CA VAL A 45 3.52 9.72 -5.18
C VAL A 45 3.39 8.55 -6.15
N VAL A 46 2.63 8.78 -7.20
CA VAL A 46 2.39 7.81 -8.26
C VAL A 46 2.94 8.30 -9.57
N GLU A 47 3.39 7.38 -10.39
CA GLU A 47 3.81 7.63 -11.76
C GLU A 47 3.05 6.68 -12.70
N ARG A 48 2.42 7.24 -13.73
CA ARG A 48 1.67 6.47 -14.73
C ARG A 48 1.66 7.24 -16.04
N GLY A 49 1.88 6.55 -17.17
CA GLY A 49 2.01 7.19 -18.49
C GLY A 49 3.06 8.32 -18.56
N GLY A 50 4.12 8.26 -17.75
CA GLY A 50 5.17 9.29 -17.67
C GLY A 50 4.78 10.55 -16.90
N GLU A 51 3.59 10.60 -16.31
CA GLU A 51 3.16 11.70 -15.45
C GLU A 51 3.18 11.29 -13.98
N ARG A 52 3.50 12.25 -13.10
CA ARG A 52 3.49 12.05 -11.64
C ARG A 52 2.39 12.84 -10.96
N ARG A 53 1.80 12.26 -9.91
CA ARG A 53 0.82 12.92 -9.02
C ARG A 53 1.08 12.55 -7.57
N GLY A 54 0.89 13.51 -6.67
CA GLY A 54 0.98 13.30 -5.23
C GLY A 54 -0.39 13.30 -4.56
N PHE A 55 -0.53 12.50 -3.51
CA PHE A 55 -1.73 12.39 -2.70
C PHE A 55 -1.35 12.47 -1.23
N LEU A 56 -2.16 13.15 -0.41
CA LEU A 56 -1.97 13.03 1.02
C LEU A 56 -2.26 11.59 1.45
N ARG A 57 -1.28 10.92 2.05
CA ARG A 57 -1.42 9.56 2.58
C ARG A 57 -2.61 9.43 3.51
N GLN A 58 -2.86 10.46 4.31
CA GLN A 58 -3.99 10.51 5.24
C GLN A 58 -5.35 10.50 4.54
N GLU A 59 -5.47 11.14 3.38
CA GLU A 59 -6.73 11.14 2.64
C GLU A 59 -6.98 9.77 2.04
N ILE A 60 -5.94 9.16 1.46
CA ILE A 60 -6.04 7.79 0.96
C ILE A 60 -6.25 6.80 2.12
N ALA A 61 -5.70 7.03 3.30
CA ALA A 61 -5.96 6.19 4.48
C ALA A 61 -7.40 6.29 4.99
N TYR A 62 -8.14 7.34 4.63
CA TYR A 62 -9.58 7.46 4.91
C TYR A 62 -10.41 6.75 3.83
N HIS A 63 -10.09 6.94 2.54
CA HIS A 63 -10.84 6.32 1.44
C HIS A 63 -10.45 4.87 1.15
N HIS A 64 -9.23 4.49 1.53
CA HIS A 64 -8.48 3.29 1.15
C HIS A 64 -8.23 3.07 -0.34
N VAL A 65 -9.05 3.65 -1.20
CA VAL A 65 -9.01 3.55 -2.66
C VAL A 65 -9.19 4.94 -3.25
N ALA A 66 -8.26 5.34 -4.11
CA ALA A 66 -8.47 6.41 -5.08
C ALA A 66 -8.35 5.82 -6.48
N GLN A 67 -9.25 6.20 -7.38
CA GLN A 67 -9.27 5.66 -8.73
C GLN A 67 -9.44 6.80 -9.74
N GLY A 68 -8.71 6.70 -10.84
CA GLY A 68 -8.73 7.71 -11.88
C GLY A 68 -7.98 7.27 -13.12
N GLU A 69 -7.62 8.25 -13.93
CA GLU A 69 -6.85 8.09 -15.15
C GLU A 69 -5.75 9.15 -15.18
N LEU A 70 -4.55 8.77 -15.63
CA LEU A 70 -3.43 9.67 -15.80
C LEU A 70 -2.78 9.38 -17.16
N ALA A 71 -2.63 10.41 -17.99
CA ALA A 71 -2.10 10.28 -19.35
C ALA A 71 -2.81 9.20 -20.21
N GLY A 72 -4.13 9.02 -20.04
CA GLY A 72 -4.89 7.99 -20.77
C GLY A 72 -4.83 6.59 -20.15
N GLU A 73 -4.06 6.41 -19.06
CA GLU A 73 -3.89 5.11 -18.40
C GLU A 73 -4.68 5.05 -17.09
N PRO A 74 -5.62 4.09 -16.94
CA PRO A 74 -6.40 3.95 -15.71
C PRO A 74 -5.53 3.41 -14.57
N TYR A 75 -5.82 3.86 -13.35
CA TYR A 75 -5.14 3.38 -12.16
C TYR A 75 -6.02 3.43 -10.91
N ILE A 76 -5.63 2.62 -9.94
CA ILE A 76 -6.04 2.70 -8.53
C ILE A 76 -4.81 2.95 -7.69
N ILE A 77 -4.98 3.75 -6.64
CA ILE A 77 -4.09 3.81 -5.48
C ILE A 77 -4.82 3.15 -4.33
N SER A 78 -4.26 2.06 -3.83
CA SER A 78 -4.74 1.45 -2.59
C SER A 78 -3.78 1.73 -1.45
N PHE A 79 -4.30 2.14 -0.29
CA PHE A 79 -3.51 2.32 0.91
C PHE A 79 -4.19 1.75 2.15
N CYS A 80 -3.46 0.93 2.90
CA CYS A 80 -3.87 0.36 4.17
C CYS A 80 -3.26 1.16 5.33
N GLY A 81 -4.07 1.94 6.04
CA GLY A 81 -3.59 2.81 7.12
C GLY A 81 -2.92 2.06 8.29
N VAL A 82 -3.35 0.83 8.59
CA VAL A 82 -2.87 0.07 9.76
C VAL A 82 -1.59 -0.69 9.43
N CYS A 83 -1.58 -1.43 8.32
CA CYS A 83 -0.41 -2.17 7.86
C CYS A 83 0.63 -1.28 7.16
N ASN A 84 0.28 -0.05 6.80
CA ASN A 84 1.10 0.96 6.11
C ASN A 84 1.46 0.62 4.65
N SER A 85 0.87 -0.41 4.04
CA SER A 85 1.13 -0.73 2.63
C SER A 85 0.37 0.19 1.68
N GLY A 86 1.09 0.65 0.66
CA GLY A 86 0.57 1.40 -0.47
C GLY A 86 0.98 0.75 -1.79
N VAL A 87 0.08 0.72 -2.77
CA VAL A 87 0.30 0.03 -4.04
C VAL A 87 -0.56 0.64 -5.15
N GLY A 88 0.00 0.70 -6.35
CA GLY A 88 -0.70 1.07 -7.56
C GLY A 88 -1.25 -0.17 -8.24
N ILE A 89 -2.46 -0.10 -8.78
CA ILE A 89 -3.12 -1.23 -9.44
C ILE A 89 -3.72 -0.75 -10.77
N THR A 90 -3.59 -1.54 -11.82
CA THR A 90 -4.29 -1.29 -13.09
C THR A 90 -5.68 -1.94 -13.03
N PRO A 91 -6.79 -1.17 -13.03
CA PRO A 91 -8.15 -1.70 -12.83
C PRO A 91 -8.74 -2.27 -14.12
N VAL A 92 -7.97 -3.09 -14.83
CA VAL A 92 -8.35 -3.67 -16.13
C VAL A 92 -8.15 -5.17 -16.09
N VAL A 93 -9.19 -5.92 -16.43
CA VAL A 93 -9.15 -7.37 -16.62
C VAL A 93 -9.59 -7.66 -18.04
N GLU A 94 -8.76 -8.36 -18.81
CA GLU A 94 -9.06 -8.77 -20.19
C GLU A 94 -9.55 -7.59 -21.07
N GLY A 95 -8.94 -6.41 -20.88
CA GLY A 95 -9.28 -5.19 -21.62
C GLY A 95 -10.54 -4.44 -21.13
N LYS A 96 -11.23 -4.95 -20.10
CA LYS A 96 -12.39 -4.30 -19.48
C LYS A 96 -12.00 -3.56 -18.21
N PHE A 97 -12.42 -2.30 -18.10
CA PHE A 97 -12.26 -1.47 -16.90
C PHE A 97 -13.28 -1.84 -15.81
N TYR A 98 -12.83 -1.81 -14.55
CA TYR A 98 -13.62 -2.12 -13.37
C TYR A 98 -13.52 -1.01 -12.32
N ARG A 99 -14.58 -0.83 -11.54
CA ARG A 99 -14.67 0.16 -10.47
C ARG A 99 -14.47 -0.50 -9.13
N PHE A 100 -13.50 -0.02 -8.34
CA PHE A 100 -13.15 -0.66 -7.08
C PHE A 100 -13.47 0.23 -5.88
N SER A 101 -13.87 -0.38 -4.78
CA SER A 101 -13.98 0.28 -3.47
C SER A 101 -13.27 -0.54 -2.39
N ALA A 102 -13.20 0.01 -1.18
CA ALA A 102 -12.74 -0.75 -0.03
C ALA A 102 -13.81 -1.78 0.35
N GLY A 103 -13.53 -3.06 0.14
CA GLY A 103 -14.47 -4.16 0.38
C GLY A 103 -14.56 -4.58 1.84
N GLY A 104 -13.53 -4.31 2.65
CA GLY A 104 -13.47 -4.62 4.08
C GLY A 104 -12.08 -5.04 4.54
N LEU A 105 -12.00 -6.09 5.37
CA LEU A 105 -10.74 -6.58 5.94
C LEU A 105 -10.55 -8.09 5.77
N TYR A 106 -9.33 -8.48 5.42
CA TYR A 106 -8.85 -9.85 5.44
C TYR A 106 -7.37 -9.85 5.85
N ASN A 107 -6.95 -10.77 6.72
CA ASN A 107 -5.59 -10.78 7.27
C ASN A 107 -5.17 -9.46 7.96
N GLY A 108 -6.13 -8.70 8.51
CA GLY A 108 -5.87 -7.39 9.12
C GLY A 108 -5.42 -6.31 8.12
N VAL A 109 -5.63 -6.55 6.83
CA VAL A 109 -5.28 -5.70 5.70
C VAL A 109 -6.55 -5.35 4.94
N VAL A 110 -6.57 -4.19 4.28
CA VAL A 110 -7.70 -3.83 3.40
C VAL A 110 -7.80 -4.81 2.24
N ILE A 111 -9.02 -5.26 1.97
CA ILE A 111 -9.35 -6.03 0.77
C ILE A 111 -10.25 -5.16 -0.12
N LEU A 112 -10.01 -5.17 -1.42
CA LEU A 112 -10.78 -4.39 -2.38
C LEU A 112 -12.00 -5.19 -2.83
N THR A 113 -13.02 -4.52 -3.34
CA THR A 113 -14.11 -5.15 -4.07
C THR A 113 -14.39 -4.38 -5.35
N ASP A 114 -14.73 -5.07 -6.45
CA ASP A 114 -15.24 -4.41 -7.66
C ASP A 114 -16.77 -4.29 -7.64
N GLU A 115 -17.30 -3.22 -8.23
CA GLU A 115 -18.74 -2.93 -8.30
C GLU A 115 -19.45 -3.82 -9.34
N GLU A 116 -18.75 -4.21 -10.42
CA GLU A 116 -19.34 -4.92 -11.55
C GLU A 116 -19.67 -6.39 -11.23
N THR A 117 -18.89 -7.05 -10.36
CA THR A 117 -19.05 -8.48 -10.02
C THR A 117 -19.14 -8.75 -8.53
N GLY A 118 -18.74 -7.80 -7.68
CA GLY A 118 -18.63 -8.02 -6.23
C GLY A 118 -17.51 -9.00 -5.85
N THR A 119 -16.50 -9.17 -6.71
CA THR A 119 -15.32 -9.98 -6.40
C THR A 119 -14.43 -9.21 -5.42
N TYR A 120 -13.82 -9.94 -4.49
CA TYR A 120 -12.89 -9.42 -3.50
C TYR A 120 -11.45 -9.71 -3.91
N TRP A 121 -10.61 -8.67 -3.80
CA TRP A 121 -9.26 -8.67 -4.34
C TRP A 121 -8.25 -8.26 -3.27
N ASN A 122 -7.16 -9.02 -3.14
CA ASN A 122 -6.06 -8.65 -2.28
C ASN A 122 -5.40 -7.37 -2.83
N HIS A 123 -5.37 -6.32 -2.03
CA HIS A 123 -4.92 -5.02 -2.53
C HIS A 123 -3.43 -4.98 -2.89
N MET A 124 -2.58 -5.76 -2.19
CA MET A 124 -1.13 -5.81 -2.44
C MET A 124 -0.77 -6.66 -3.64
N THR A 125 -1.40 -7.84 -3.76
CA THR A 125 -1.06 -8.77 -4.84
C THR A 125 -1.83 -8.46 -6.10
N GLY A 126 -3.05 -7.94 -6.02
CA GLY A 126 -3.98 -7.80 -7.14
C GLY A 126 -4.78 -9.08 -7.46
N GLU A 127 -4.64 -10.12 -6.63
CA GLU A 127 -5.32 -11.41 -6.83
C GLU A 127 -6.80 -11.34 -6.41
N ALA A 128 -7.70 -11.84 -7.26
CA ALA A 128 -9.07 -12.13 -6.88
C ALA A 128 -9.11 -13.38 -6.00
N VAL A 129 -9.45 -13.20 -4.72
CA VAL A 129 -9.40 -14.27 -3.71
C VAL A 129 -10.77 -14.82 -3.36
N TYR A 130 -11.85 -14.08 -3.66
CA TYR A 130 -13.21 -14.52 -3.35
C TYR A 130 -14.25 -13.86 -4.24
N GLY A 131 -15.09 -14.65 -4.90
CA GLY A 131 -16.17 -14.17 -5.78
C GLY A 131 -16.04 -14.67 -7.22
N PRO A 132 -16.86 -14.17 -8.15
CA PRO A 132 -16.94 -14.67 -9.52
C PRO A 132 -15.61 -14.68 -10.30
N MET A 133 -14.70 -13.74 -10.04
CA MET A 133 -13.44 -13.62 -10.77
C MET A 133 -12.25 -14.28 -10.04
N THR A 134 -12.49 -15.14 -9.04
CA THR A 134 -11.43 -15.82 -8.27
C THR A 134 -10.38 -16.49 -9.17
N GLY A 135 -9.10 -16.28 -8.86
CA GLY A 135 -7.97 -16.76 -9.66
C GLY A 135 -7.50 -15.79 -10.76
N THR A 136 -8.22 -14.69 -10.96
CA THR A 136 -7.78 -13.57 -11.82
C THR A 136 -6.73 -12.72 -11.09
N GLN A 137 -5.87 -12.06 -11.86
CA GLN A 137 -4.78 -11.24 -11.37
C GLN A 137 -4.82 -9.85 -12.02
N LEU A 138 -4.81 -8.79 -11.22
CA LEU A 138 -4.60 -7.41 -11.66
C LEU A 138 -3.11 -7.09 -11.67
N ASP A 139 -2.68 -6.23 -12.58
CA ASP A 139 -1.31 -5.71 -12.58
C ASP A 139 -1.13 -4.74 -11.40
N THR A 140 -0.10 -5.01 -10.59
CA THR A 140 0.30 -4.15 -9.47
C THR A 140 1.68 -3.55 -9.70
N TRP A 141 1.89 -2.35 -9.17
CA TRP A 141 3.14 -1.61 -9.33
C TRP A 141 3.41 -0.74 -8.09
N GLY A 142 4.69 -0.39 -7.91
CA GLY A 142 5.16 0.33 -6.74
C GLY A 142 4.78 1.80 -6.76
N ILE A 143 4.38 2.33 -5.60
CA ILE A 143 4.22 3.77 -5.40
C ILE A 143 5.32 4.27 -4.47
N GLU A 144 5.64 5.56 -4.59
CA GLU A 144 6.58 6.19 -3.69
C GLU A 144 5.87 6.73 -2.45
N MET A 145 6.39 6.42 -1.28
CA MET A 145 6.00 7.06 -0.03
C MET A 145 7.08 8.06 0.34
N THR A 146 6.70 9.28 0.70
CA THR A 146 7.65 10.32 1.10
C THR A 146 6.96 11.35 2.01
N THR A 147 7.68 12.40 2.40
CA THR A 147 7.11 13.55 3.11
C THR A 147 7.01 14.76 2.18
N VAL A 148 6.16 15.72 2.53
CA VAL A 148 6.11 17.02 1.84
C VAL A 148 7.48 17.69 1.81
N GLN A 149 8.27 17.59 2.88
CA GLN A 149 9.62 18.17 2.93
C GLN A 149 10.53 17.58 1.86
N ALA A 150 10.61 16.24 1.78
CA ALA A 150 11.45 15.55 0.81
C ALA A 150 10.94 15.80 -0.62
N ALA A 151 9.63 15.69 -0.86
CA ALA A 151 9.03 15.96 -2.16
C ALA A 151 9.22 17.42 -2.61
N MET A 152 9.18 18.39 -1.69
CA MET A 152 9.42 19.80 -2.03
C MET A 152 10.86 20.04 -2.52
N GLN A 153 11.83 19.31 -1.98
CA GLN A 153 13.23 19.39 -2.44
C GLN A 153 13.43 18.72 -3.80
N ALA A 154 12.76 17.59 -4.04
CA ALA A 154 12.91 16.82 -5.27
C ALA A 154 12.09 17.41 -6.44
N GLU A 155 10.82 17.74 -6.21
CA GLU A 155 9.86 18.16 -7.24
C GLU A 155 8.83 19.17 -6.69
N PRO A 156 9.17 20.46 -6.54
CA PRO A 156 8.26 21.46 -5.99
C PRO A 156 7.02 21.72 -6.86
N ASN A 157 7.06 21.34 -8.14
CA ASN A 157 5.94 21.46 -9.06
C ASN A 157 5.07 20.19 -9.12
N LEU A 158 5.36 19.15 -8.32
CA LEU A 158 4.55 17.94 -8.25
C LEU A 158 3.09 18.32 -8.00
N ILE A 159 2.18 17.85 -8.84
CA ILE A 159 0.76 18.16 -8.72
C ILE A 159 0.15 17.30 -7.61
N ILE A 160 -0.42 17.96 -6.61
CA ILE A 160 -1.08 17.33 -5.48
C ILE A 160 -2.58 17.30 -5.73
N LEU A 161 -3.14 16.10 -5.65
CA LEU A 161 -4.58 15.83 -5.73
C LEU A 161 -5.15 15.69 -4.32
N ARG A 162 -6.33 16.26 -4.11
CA ARG A 162 -6.98 16.35 -2.80
C ARG A 162 -8.37 15.75 -2.84
N SER A 163 -8.72 15.03 -1.79
CA SER A 163 -10.09 14.57 -1.61
C SER A 163 -10.93 15.63 -0.90
N HIS A 164 -12.19 15.78 -1.32
CA HIS A 164 -13.19 16.51 -0.55
C HIS A 164 -13.67 15.63 0.60
N GLN A 165 -13.31 16.00 1.82
CA GLN A 165 -13.65 15.23 3.02
C GLN A 165 -14.49 16.06 4.00
N HIS A 166 -15.46 15.42 4.65
CA HIS A 166 -16.24 16.07 5.69
C HIS A 166 -15.38 16.25 6.97
N ARG A 167 -15.16 17.50 7.40
CA ARG A 167 -14.17 17.86 8.44
C ARG A 167 -14.33 17.10 9.75
N LEU A 168 -15.57 16.80 10.15
CA LEU A 168 -15.87 16.08 11.40
C LEU A 168 -15.40 14.62 11.33
N GLU A 169 -15.64 13.95 10.20
CA GLU A 169 -15.26 12.55 9.99
C GLU A 169 -13.75 12.42 9.93
N VAL A 170 -13.09 13.33 9.22
CA VAL A 170 -11.62 13.41 9.18
C VAL A 170 -11.05 13.57 10.59
N TRP A 171 -11.63 14.45 11.41
CA TRP A 171 -11.16 14.63 12.79
C TRP A 171 -11.34 13.37 13.64
N MET A 172 -12.49 12.69 13.53
CA MET A 172 -12.77 11.45 14.24
C MET A 172 -11.81 10.33 13.81
N MET A 173 -11.65 10.13 12.50
CA MET A 173 -10.76 9.11 11.93
C MET A 173 -9.30 9.41 12.23
N LYS A 174 -8.89 10.69 12.24
CA LYS A 174 -7.56 11.11 12.71
C LYS A 174 -7.28 10.66 14.14
N ARG A 175 -8.23 10.86 15.04
CA ARG A 175 -8.08 10.42 16.44
C ARG A 175 -8.00 8.91 16.54
N LEU A 176 -8.83 8.19 15.78
CA LEU A 176 -8.85 6.74 15.78
C LEU A 176 -7.53 6.15 15.22
N GLN A 177 -7.06 6.64 14.08
CA GLN A 177 -5.78 6.25 13.48
C GLN A 177 -4.61 6.57 14.41
N TRP A 178 -4.61 7.73 15.07
CA TRP A 178 -3.59 8.08 16.05
C TRP A 178 -3.58 7.12 17.25
N LEU A 179 -4.75 6.72 17.75
CA LEU A 179 -4.86 5.72 18.82
C LEU A 179 -4.26 4.38 18.37
N PHE A 180 -4.59 3.89 17.18
CA PHE A 180 -4.03 2.64 16.65
C PHE A 180 -2.51 2.68 16.52
N GLY A 181 -1.98 3.77 15.95
CA GLY A 181 -0.54 3.96 15.78
C GLY A 181 0.22 4.13 17.09
N LYS A 182 -0.35 4.83 18.07
CA LYS A 182 0.31 5.14 19.35
C LYS A 182 0.47 3.91 20.26
N PHE A 183 -0.47 2.98 20.22
CA PHE A 183 -0.48 1.84 21.14
C PHE A 183 0.05 0.53 20.53
N ASN A 184 0.52 0.52 19.28
CA ASN A 184 0.89 -0.71 18.56
C ASN A 184 -0.20 -1.79 18.69
N PHE A 185 -1.46 -1.36 18.71
CA PHE A 185 -2.60 -2.20 19.07
C PHE A 185 -3.49 -2.42 17.85
N LEU A 186 -3.75 -3.69 17.54
CA LEU A 186 -4.75 -4.09 16.56
C LEU A 186 -6.10 -4.31 17.26
N PRO A 187 -7.17 -3.60 16.87
CA PRO A 187 -8.48 -3.81 17.44
C PRO A 187 -8.96 -5.26 17.31
N PRO A 188 -9.81 -5.77 18.22
CA PRO A 188 -10.25 -7.17 18.20
C PRO A 188 -10.90 -7.60 16.88
N PHE A 189 -11.58 -6.69 16.18
CA PHE A 189 -12.16 -7.00 14.88
C PHE A 189 -11.11 -7.17 13.76
N PHE A 190 -9.95 -6.50 13.84
CA PHE A 190 -8.82 -6.76 12.94
C PHE A 190 -8.25 -8.15 13.20
N VAL A 191 -7.96 -8.45 14.47
CA VAL A 191 -7.35 -9.72 14.89
C VAL A 191 -8.22 -10.92 14.48
N LYS A 192 -9.56 -10.79 14.55
CA LYS A 192 -10.49 -11.83 14.08
C LYS A 192 -10.38 -12.17 12.58
N THR A 193 -9.87 -11.25 11.76
CA THR A 193 -9.65 -11.50 10.33
C THR A 193 -8.28 -12.11 10.03
N MET A 194 -7.37 -12.13 11.01
CA MET A 194 -5.99 -12.57 10.84
C MET A 194 -5.87 -14.08 11.01
N ALA A 195 -5.03 -14.69 10.17
CA ALA A 195 -4.48 -16.01 10.46
C ALA A 195 -3.34 -15.88 11.49
N GLU A 196 -2.79 -17.02 11.91
CA GLU A 196 -1.60 -17.04 12.76
C GLU A 196 -0.43 -16.33 12.05
N VAL A 197 0.16 -15.33 12.71
CA VAL A 197 1.27 -14.55 12.18
C VAL A 197 2.58 -15.25 12.52
N ASP A 198 3.48 -15.30 11.55
CA ASP A 198 4.82 -15.88 11.71
C ASP A 198 5.58 -15.20 12.88
N PRO A 199 6.02 -15.99 13.89
CA PRO A 199 6.61 -15.45 15.12
C PRO A 199 8.06 -14.98 14.97
N ARG A 200 8.67 -15.07 13.78
CA ARG A 200 10.04 -14.57 13.52
C ARG A 200 10.21 -13.10 13.90
N LEU A 201 9.16 -12.30 13.84
CA LEU A 201 9.14 -10.91 14.25
C LEU A 201 7.82 -10.54 14.95
N PRO A 202 7.81 -9.54 15.83
CA PRO A 202 6.58 -8.94 16.32
C PRO A 202 5.71 -8.44 15.15
N GLU A 203 4.40 -8.68 15.22
CA GLU A 203 3.41 -8.35 14.18
C GLU A 203 3.54 -6.92 13.65
N MET A 204 3.76 -5.98 14.57
CA MET A 204 3.79 -4.55 14.29
C MET A 204 5.15 -4.03 13.81
N THR A 205 6.15 -4.90 13.63
CA THR A 205 7.49 -4.53 13.16
C THR A 205 7.41 -3.87 11.78
N MET A 206 7.87 -2.63 11.67
CA MET A 206 7.95 -1.92 10.40
C MET A 206 9.17 -2.37 9.59
N GLY A 207 9.01 -2.48 8.29
CA GLY A 207 10.09 -2.84 7.38
C GLY A 207 9.72 -2.62 5.92
N LEU A 208 10.68 -2.90 5.04
CA LEU A 208 10.47 -2.92 3.61
C LEU A 208 10.24 -4.36 3.17
N GLY A 209 9.11 -4.64 2.56
CA GLY A 209 8.88 -5.86 1.81
C GLY A 209 9.28 -5.65 0.35
N VAL A 210 10.13 -6.51 -0.21
CA VAL A 210 10.50 -6.49 -1.63
C VAL A 210 9.98 -7.76 -2.30
N VAL A 211 9.38 -7.62 -3.48
CA VAL A 211 8.79 -8.71 -4.25
C VAL A 211 9.37 -8.68 -5.67
N VAL A 212 9.89 -9.83 -6.12
CA VAL A 212 10.38 -10.00 -7.50
C VAL A 212 9.92 -11.36 -8.00
N GLY A 213 9.04 -11.36 -9.01
CA GLY A 213 8.38 -12.56 -9.48
C GLY A 213 7.59 -13.23 -8.34
N LYS A 214 7.98 -14.47 -7.99
CA LYS A 214 7.34 -15.24 -6.91
C LYS A 214 8.10 -15.17 -5.57
N GLU A 215 9.24 -14.50 -5.55
CA GLU A 215 10.07 -14.38 -4.37
C GLU A 215 9.74 -13.08 -3.63
N ALA A 216 9.74 -13.18 -2.30
CA ALA A 216 9.48 -12.07 -1.41
C ALA A 216 10.51 -12.08 -0.28
N ARG A 217 11.02 -10.90 0.10
CA ARG A 217 11.93 -10.71 1.23
C ARG A 217 11.53 -9.52 2.06
N PHE A 218 11.55 -9.67 3.38
CA PHE A 218 11.31 -8.57 4.31
C PHE A 218 12.61 -8.08 4.94
N TYR A 219 12.76 -6.77 5.04
CA TYR A 219 13.89 -6.09 5.65
C TYR A 219 13.37 -5.23 6.80
N PRO A 220 13.54 -5.65 8.07
CA PRO A 220 13.12 -4.84 9.21
C PRO A 220 13.85 -3.50 9.22
N MET A 221 13.16 -2.42 9.60
CA MET A 221 13.79 -1.10 9.71
C MET A 221 15.03 -1.09 10.61
N SER A 222 15.02 -1.90 11.68
CA SER A 222 16.15 -2.04 12.60
C SER A 222 17.39 -2.68 11.98
N VAL A 223 17.21 -3.49 10.93
CA VAL A 223 18.30 -4.18 10.22
C VAL A 223 18.84 -3.33 9.08
N ILE A 224 17.99 -2.53 8.43
CA ILE A 224 18.42 -1.63 7.33
C ILE A 224 19.48 -0.64 7.83
N GLY A 225 19.32 -0.06 9.02
CA GLY A 225 20.31 0.84 9.63
C GLY A 225 20.73 1.97 8.70
N ASP A 226 22.04 2.13 8.49
CA ASP A 226 22.63 3.13 7.57
C ASP A 226 22.60 2.71 6.10
N GLY A 227 22.15 1.48 5.82
CA GLY A 227 22.02 0.91 4.49
C GLY A 227 22.58 -0.50 4.42
N ILE A 228 21.97 -1.32 3.58
CA ILE A 228 22.39 -2.69 3.30
C ILE A 228 22.50 -2.91 1.79
N THR A 229 23.37 -3.84 1.41
CA THR A 229 23.48 -4.32 0.04
C THR A 229 23.24 -5.82 0.06
N ASP A 230 22.15 -6.24 -0.55
CA ASP A 230 21.71 -7.62 -0.63
C ASP A 230 21.98 -8.19 -2.02
N ASN A 231 22.31 -9.47 -2.11
CA ASN A 231 22.51 -10.17 -3.37
C ASN A 231 21.28 -11.04 -3.68
N TRP A 232 20.52 -10.62 -4.69
CA TRP A 232 19.39 -11.35 -5.23
C TRP A 232 19.80 -12.05 -6.52
N GLN A 233 20.12 -13.34 -6.42
CA GLN A 233 20.43 -14.19 -7.58
C GLN A 233 21.53 -13.61 -8.50
N GLY A 234 22.51 -12.91 -7.93
CA GLY A 234 23.61 -12.26 -8.66
C GLY A 234 23.40 -10.78 -8.94
N GLN A 235 22.21 -10.23 -8.70
CA GLN A 235 21.91 -8.81 -8.83
C GLN A 235 21.94 -8.12 -7.47
N LEU A 236 22.71 -7.02 -7.38
CA LEU A 236 22.84 -6.26 -6.14
C LEU A 236 21.62 -5.35 -5.95
N LEU A 237 21.00 -5.48 -4.78
CA LEU A 237 19.91 -4.64 -4.30
C LEU A 237 20.42 -3.77 -3.16
N ASN A 238 20.39 -2.45 -3.34
CA ASN A 238 20.77 -1.49 -2.31
C ASN A 238 19.52 -1.02 -1.58
N ILE A 239 19.47 -1.18 -0.26
CA ILE A 239 18.35 -0.74 0.56
C ILE A 239 18.86 0.31 1.56
N ARG A 240 18.16 1.44 1.64
CA ARG A 240 18.50 2.56 2.53
C ARG A 240 17.25 3.22 3.08
N ILE A 241 17.38 3.91 4.21
CA ILE A 241 16.33 4.78 4.76
C ILE A 241 16.63 6.21 4.32
N GLY A 242 15.63 6.89 3.75
CA GLY A 242 15.77 8.29 3.35
C GLY A 242 16.10 9.20 4.54
N GLU A 243 17.02 10.14 4.34
CA GLU A 243 17.50 11.01 5.43
C GLU A 243 16.40 11.95 5.93
N ILE A 244 15.56 12.44 5.02
CA ILE A 244 14.53 13.45 5.30
C ILE A 244 13.19 12.78 5.63
N ASP A 245 12.71 11.90 4.74
CA ASP A 245 11.39 11.27 4.88
C ASP A 245 11.39 10.04 5.79
N ARG A 246 12.56 9.47 6.09
CA ARG A 246 12.73 8.25 6.89
C ARG A 246 11.99 7.04 6.30
N VAL A 247 11.78 7.03 4.98
CA VAL A 247 11.15 5.93 4.25
C VAL A 247 12.22 4.99 3.71
N PRO A 248 12.13 3.67 3.95
CA PRO A 248 13.05 2.72 3.35
C PRO A 248 12.77 2.58 1.85
N SER A 249 13.81 2.47 1.04
CA SER A 249 13.70 2.16 -0.38
C SER A 249 14.79 1.20 -0.83
N ALA A 250 14.44 0.36 -1.79
CA ALA A 250 15.29 -0.62 -2.44
C ALA A 250 15.48 -0.25 -3.92
N VAL A 251 16.72 -0.22 -4.37
CA VAL A 251 17.10 0.15 -5.75
C VAL A 251 18.15 -0.85 -6.25
N TRP A 252 17.94 -1.35 -7.46
CA TRP A 252 18.88 -2.21 -8.14
C TRP A 252 20.15 -1.44 -8.56
N GLY A 253 21.23 -2.16 -8.86
CA GLY A 253 22.47 -1.55 -9.38
C GLY A 253 22.30 -0.74 -10.67
N ASP A 254 21.25 -0.98 -11.45
CA ASP A 254 20.92 -0.24 -12.68
C ASP A 254 20.02 0.99 -12.44
N GLY A 255 19.63 1.26 -11.19
CA GLY A 255 18.76 2.38 -10.80
C GLY A 255 17.27 2.07 -10.86
N THR A 256 16.85 0.92 -11.38
CA THR A 256 15.45 0.51 -11.37
C THR A 256 15.01 0.06 -9.98
N ARG A 257 13.70 0.06 -9.73
CA ARG A 257 13.11 -0.31 -8.44
C ARG A 257 12.25 -1.56 -8.59
N PRO A 258 12.42 -2.58 -7.73
CA PRO A 258 11.46 -3.68 -7.67
C PRO A 258 10.15 -3.20 -7.04
N LEU A 259 9.10 -4.03 -7.14
CA LEU A 259 7.92 -3.86 -6.32
C LEU A 259 8.35 -3.94 -4.85
N GLN A 260 8.06 -2.88 -4.11
CA GLN A 260 8.44 -2.75 -2.72
C GLN A 260 7.32 -2.06 -1.95
N LEU A 261 7.12 -2.51 -0.72
CA LEU A 261 6.02 -2.13 0.14
C LEU A 261 6.61 -1.71 1.49
N PHE A 262 6.34 -0.50 1.96
CA PHE A 262 6.76 -0.07 3.28
C PHE A 262 5.68 -0.40 4.31
N LEU A 263 5.76 -1.56 4.96
CA LEU A 263 4.64 -2.12 5.71
C LEU A 263 5.06 -2.83 7.00
N ARG A 264 4.06 -3.22 7.80
CA ARG A 264 4.23 -4.03 9.00
C ARG A 264 4.37 -5.51 8.67
N TRP A 265 5.14 -6.21 9.49
CA TRP A 265 5.44 -7.63 9.33
C TRP A 265 4.19 -8.50 9.12
N TYR A 266 3.15 -8.33 9.95
CA TYR A 266 1.93 -9.13 9.82
C TYR A 266 1.30 -8.99 8.42
N GLY A 267 1.24 -7.78 7.88
CA GLY A 267 0.63 -7.51 6.58
C GLY A 267 1.44 -8.14 5.46
N PHE A 268 2.78 -8.12 5.58
CA PHE A 268 3.66 -8.76 4.61
C PHE A 268 3.60 -10.29 4.67
N VAL A 269 3.81 -10.90 5.84
CA VAL A 269 3.93 -12.36 5.94
C VAL A 269 2.59 -13.07 5.71
N LEU A 270 1.47 -12.47 6.10
CA LEU A 270 0.16 -13.04 5.80
C LEU A 270 -0.23 -12.93 4.31
N THR A 271 0.42 -12.03 3.57
CA THR A 271 0.24 -11.87 2.11
C THR A 271 1.24 -12.73 1.33
N TYR A 272 2.48 -12.82 1.83
CA TYR A 272 3.59 -13.54 1.23
C TYR A 272 4.12 -14.58 2.24
N PRO A 273 3.41 -15.69 2.49
CA PRO A 273 3.75 -16.63 3.57
C PRO A 273 5.09 -17.34 3.38
N ASN A 274 5.56 -17.46 2.15
CA ASN A 274 6.86 -18.05 1.82
C ASN A 274 8.01 -17.01 1.78
N CYS A 275 7.80 -15.81 2.32
CA CYS A 275 8.83 -14.77 2.29
C CYS A 275 10.04 -15.13 3.15
N SER A 276 11.21 -14.75 2.62
CA SER A 276 12.45 -14.75 3.38
C SER A 276 12.52 -13.52 4.30
N LEU A 277 13.23 -13.66 5.40
CA LEU A 277 13.53 -12.56 6.32
C LEU A 277 15.02 -12.27 6.21
N TYR A 278 15.37 -11.02 5.91
CA TYR A 278 16.76 -10.58 5.93
C TYR A 278 17.23 -10.41 7.39
N GLN A 279 18.43 -10.92 7.69
CA GLN A 279 19.04 -10.93 9.02
C GLN A 279 20.27 -10.04 9.08
#